data_AF-W2TIL2-F1
#
_entry.id   AF-W2TIL2-F1
#
_cell.length_a   1.000
_cell.length_b   1.000
_cell.length_c   1.000
_cell.angle_alpha   90.00
_cell.angle_beta   90.00
_cell.angle_gamma   90.00
#
_symmetry.space_group_name_H-M   'P 1'
#
loop_
_entity.id
_entity.type
_entity.pdbx_description
1 polymer ?
#
loop_
_entity_poly.entity_id
_entity_poly.type
_entity_poly.pdbx_seq_one_letter_code
_entity_poly.pdbx_strand_id
1 'polypeptide(L)'
;KEHRNVELPFQVLRTAEYSPFVVFIAAPNLQGLQDPDGSLERLLRESEILRQAFGHLFDYVIVNNDIDETIVQLEQIAEKLSVCPQWLPVSWVY
;
A
#
# COMPACT_ATOMS: atom_id res chain seq x y z
N LYS A 1 -11.59 -15.69 -9.02
CA LYS A 1 -12.84 -14.89 -8.98
C LYS A 1 -12.73 -13.73 -7.98
N GLU A 2 -12.03 -13.90 -6.86
CA GLU A 2 -11.71 -12.86 -5.86
C GLU A 2 -11.01 -11.60 -6.44
N HIS A 3 -10.02 -11.79 -7.32
CA HIS A 3 -9.22 -10.68 -7.87
C HIS A 3 -10.08 -9.55 -8.50
N ARG A 4 -11.10 -9.92 -9.29
CA ARG A 4 -12.01 -8.94 -9.92
C ARG A 4 -12.90 -8.21 -8.92
N ASN A 5 -13.18 -8.77 -7.74
CA ASN A 5 -14.07 -8.15 -6.76
C ASN A 5 -13.39 -7.02 -5.97
N VAL A 6 -12.06 -7.02 -5.84
CA VAL A 6 -11.30 -5.95 -5.15
C VAL A 6 -10.92 -4.83 -6.11
N GLU A 7 -10.70 -5.14 -7.39
CA GLU A 7 -10.39 -4.15 -8.43
C GLU A 7 -11.58 -3.22 -8.71
N LEU A 8 -12.82 -3.73 -8.65
CA LEU A 8 -14.04 -2.96 -8.91
C LEU A 8 -14.25 -1.79 -7.92
N PRO A 9 -14.18 -1.97 -6.58
CA PRO A 9 -14.22 -0.87 -5.61
C PRO A 9 -13.08 0.14 -5.80
N PHE A 10 -11.88 -0.33 -6.16
CA PHE A 10 -10.72 0.54 -6.33
C PHE A 10 -10.80 1.40 -7.59
N GLN A 11 -11.36 0.85 -8.67
CA GLN A 11 -11.67 1.58 -9.89
C GLN A 11 -12.71 2.68 -9.66
N VAL A 12 -13.69 2.45 -8.78
CA VAL A 12 -14.70 3.47 -8.41
C VAL A 12 -14.07 4.69 -7.72
N LEU A 13 -12.98 4.50 -6.97
CA LEU A 13 -12.24 5.59 -6.31
C LEU A 13 -11.23 6.29 -7.23
N ARG A 14 -10.90 5.70 -8.39
CA ARG A 14 -9.96 6.26 -9.37
C ARG A 14 -10.66 7.29 -10.27
N THR A 15 -11.17 8.35 -9.65
CA THR A 15 -11.74 9.52 -10.35
C THR A 15 -10.89 10.76 -10.09
N ALA A 16 -11.04 11.77 -10.95
CA ALA A 16 -10.38 13.06 -10.81
C ALA A 16 -10.72 13.80 -9.49
N GLU A 17 -11.83 13.42 -8.85
CA GLU A 17 -12.30 14.03 -7.60
C GLU A 17 -11.56 13.50 -6.37
N TYR A 18 -11.20 12.20 -6.34
CA TYR A 18 -10.60 11.59 -5.14
C TYR A 18 -9.09 11.37 -5.25
N SER A 19 -8.56 11.10 -6.45
CA SER A 19 -7.12 10.91 -6.70
C SER A 19 -6.38 10.14 -5.58
N PRO A 20 -6.78 8.89 -5.28
CA PRO A 20 -6.28 8.18 -4.11
C PRO A 20 -4.79 7.89 -4.26
N PHE A 21 -4.00 8.35 -3.29
CA PHE A 21 -2.60 7.95 -3.14
C PHE A 21 -2.51 6.76 -2.18
N VAL A 22 -2.03 5.63 -2.66
CA VAL A 22 -2.10 4.34 -1.97
C VAL A 22 -0.73 3.95 -1.46
N VAL A 23 -0.58 3.97 -0.13
CA VAL A 23 0.62 3.47 0.54
C VAL A 23 0.38 2.04 1.01
N PHE A 24 1.21 1.10 0.54
CA PHE A 24 1.22 -0.26 1.05
C PHE A 24 2.29 -0.41 2.14
N ILE A 25 1.88 -0.86 3.32
CA ILE A 25 2.78 -1.16 4.43
C ILE A 25 3.06 -2.65 4.39
N ALA A 26 4.24 -3.01 3.88
CA ALA A 26 4.71 -4.37 3.80
C ALA A 26 5.14 -4.89 5.18
N ALA A 27 4.98 -6.18 5.36
CA ALA A 27 5.43 -6.91 6.54
C ALA A 27 6.92 -6.65 6.85
N PRO A 28 7.33 -6.65 8.14
CA PRO A 28 8.73 -6.55 8.54
C PRO A 28 9.59 -7.66 7.95
N ASN A 29 10.90 -7.45 7.91
CA ASN A 29 11.84 -8.55 7.76
C ASN A 29 11.94 -9.33 9.07
N LEU A 30 11.84 -10.67 9.01
CA LEU A 30 11.81 -11.51 10.22
C LEU A 30 13.21 -11.87 10.75
N GLN A 31 14.25 -11.18 10.27
CA GLN A 31 15.62 -11.53 10.63
C GLN A 31 15.82 -11.43 12.15
N GLY A 32 16.08 -12.56 12.79
CA GLY A 32 16.36 -12.63 14.22
C GLY A 32 15.12 -12.63 15.13
N LEU A 33 13.89 -12.68 14.59
CA LEU A 33 12.68 -12.85 15.39
C LEU A 33 12.36 -14.33 15.61
N GLN A 34 11.93 -14.67 16.83
CA GLN A 34 11.33 -15.97 17.11
C GLN A 34 9.85 -15.93 16.72
N ASP A 35 9.41 -16.93 15.96
CA ASP A 35 8.02 -17.08 15.53
C ASP A 35 7.49 -18.47 15.98
N PRO A 36 7.24 -18.65 17.29
CA PRO A 36 6.91 -19.97 17.86
C PRO A 36 5.58 -20.55 17.35
N ASP A 37 4.69 -19.71 16.83
CA ASP A 37 3.37 -20.07 16.32
C ASP A 37 3.23 -19.92 14.80
N GLY A 38 4.30 -19.51 14.10
CA GLY A 38 4.30 -19.37 12.63
C GLY A 38 3.45 -18.20 12.11
N SER A 39 2.96 -17.34 13.01
CA SER A 39 2.04 -16.25 12.68
C SER A 39 2.74 -15.17 11.85
N LEU A 40 4.01 -14.93 12.14
CA LEU A 40 4.81 -13.91 11.48
C LEU A 40 5.23 -14.35 10.07
N GLU A 41 5.58 -15.63 9.88
CA GLU A 41 5.79 -16.21 8.54
C GLU A 41 4.51 -16.17 7.68
N ARG A 42 3.35 -16.41 8.28
CA ARG A 42 2.06 -16.28 7.59
C ARG A 42 1.79 -14.84 7.17
N LEU A 43 2.02 -13.88 8.05
CA LEU A 43 1.86 -12.45 7.77
C LEU A 43 2.78 -12.03 6.61
N LEU A 44 4.06 -12.43 6.63
CA LEU A 44 4.98 -12.22 5.51
C LEU A 44 4.41 -12.74 4.19
N ARG A 45 3.90 -13.97 4.20
CA ARG A 45 3.37 -14.63 3.01
C ARG A 45 2.15 -13.89 2.46
N GLU A 46 1.23 -13.52 3.33
CA GLU A 46 0.03 -12.76 2.98
C GLU A 46 0.41 -11.38 2.41
N SER A 47 1.37 -10.70 3.02
CA SER A 47 1.92 -9.43 2.52
C SER A 47 2.51 -9.58 1.11
N GLU A 48 3.26 -10.64 0.84
CA GLU A 48 3.83 -10.88 -0.49
C GLU A 48 2.75 -11.20 -1.54
N ILE A 49 1.75 -12.00 -1.18
CA ILE A 49 0.61 -12.30 -2.05
C ILE A 49 -0.14 -11.02 -2.42
N LEU A 50 -0.42 -10.14 -1.45
CA LEU A 50 -1.06 -8.86 -1.70
C LEU A 50 -0.22 -7.97 -2.61
N ARG A 51 1.09 -7.91 -2.38
CA ARG A 51 2.02 -7.14 -3.21
C ARG A 51 2.07 -7.63 -4.65
N GLN A 52 2.08 -8.94 -4.87
CA GLN A 52 2.06 -9.53 -6.20
C GLN A 52 0.73 -9.29 -6.93
N ALA A 53 -0.39 -9.42 -6.21
CA ALA A 53 -1.72 -9.25 -6.79
C ALA A 53 -2.07 -7.79 -7.10
N PHE A 54 -1.71 -6.86 -6.21
CA PHE A 54 -2.19 -5.49 -6.22
C PHE A 54 -1.08 -4.44 -6.31
N GLY A 55 0.18 -4.85 -6.49
CA GLY A 55 1.33 -3.92 -6.50
C GLY A 55 1.23 -2.78 -7.51
N HIS A 56 0.51 -2.98 -8.62
CA HIS A 56 0.24 -1.96 -9.62
C HIS A 56 -0.76 -0.87 -9.17
N LEU A 57 -1.42 -1.08 -8.03
CA LEU A 57 -2.33 -0.12 -7.42
C LEU A 57 -1.64 0.78 -6.39
N PHE A 58 -0.41 0.45 -5.98
CA PHE A 58 0.31 1.16 -4.93
C PHE A 58 1.18 2.26 -5.52
N ASP A 59 1.09 3.46 -4.96
CA ASP A 59 1.93 4.60 -5.32
C ASP A 59 3.24 4.61 -4.51
N TYR A 60 3.21 4.02 -3.32
CA TYR A 60 4.37 3.91 -2.44
C TYR A 60 4.33 2.63 -1.60
N VAL A 61 5.50 2.09 -1.26
CA VAL A 61 5.65 0.90 -0.41
C VAL A 61 6.62 1.20 0.73
N ILE A 62 6.18 0.98 1.97
CA ILE A 62 7.01 1.07 3.18
C ILE A 62 7.16 -0.34 3.76
N VAL A 63 8.38 -0.73 4.12
CA VAL A 63 8.60 -1.99 4.87
C VAL A 63 8.60 -1.66 6.36
N ASN A 64 7.67 -2.26 7.10
CA ASN A 64 7.46 -1.97 8.52
C ASN A 64 8.50 -2.66 9.42
N ASN A 65 9.77 -2.31 9.26
CA ASN A 65 10.86 -2.84 10.09
C ASN A 65 10.94 -2.12 11.45
N ASP A 66 10.58 -0.84 11.47
CA ASP A 66 10.53 0.00 12.67
C ASP A 66 9.27 0.88 12.59
N ILE A 67 8.48 0.89 13.67
CA ILE A 67 7.18 1.56 13.69
C ILE A 67 7.36 3.08 13.70
N ASP A 68 8.35 3.60 14.43
CA ASP A 68 8.60 5.03 14.54
C ASP A 68 9.05 5.59 13.17
N GLU A 69 9.97 4.90 12.49
CA GLU A 69 10.38 5.27 11.14
C GLU A 69 9.22 5.18 10.14
N THR A 70 8.36 4.16 10.25
CA THR A 70 7.20 3.98 9.38
C THR A 70 6.22 5.14 9.53
N ILE A 71 5.95 5.57 10.77
CA ILE A 71 5.08 6.72 11.06
C ILE A 71 5.66 7.99 10.45
N VAL A 72 6.94 8.27 10.68
CA VAL A 72 7.62 9.46 10.14
C VAL A 72 7.55 9.49 8.61
N GLN A 73 7.74 8.34 7.95
CA GLN A 73 7.62 8.26 6.49
C GLN A 73 6.19 8.56 6.02
N LEU A 74 5.18 8.04 6.72
CA LEU A 74 3.77 8.31 6.39
C LEU A 74 3.42 9.79 6.54
N GLU A 75 3.86 10.43 7.61
CA GLU A 75 3.66 11.87 7.84
C GLU A 75 4.30 12.70 6.72
N GLN A 76 5.55 12.39 6.36
CA GLN A 76 6.25 13.08 5.27
C GLN A 76 5.56 12.91 3.91
N ILE A 77 5.00 11.73 3.64
CA ILE A 77 4.21 11.48 2.42
C ILE A 77 2.96 12.32 2.45
N ALA A 78 2.18 12.30 3.54
CA ALA A 78 0.95 13.07 3.68
C ALA A 78 1.19 14.58 3.53
N GLU A 79 2.24 15.12 4.15
CA GLU A 79 2.63 16.52 4.01
C GLU A 79 2.94 16.87 2.54
N LYS A 80 3.73 16.06 1.84
CA LYS A 80 4.07 16.30 0.42
C LYS A 80 2.84 16.27 -0.48
N LEU A 81 1.93 15.33 -0.27
CA LEU A 81 0.70 15.21 -1.07
C LEU A 81 -0.22 16.42 -0.89
N SER A 82 -0.17 17.10 0.26
CA SER A 82 -1.00 18.29 0.53
C SER A 82 -0.57 19.53 -0.27
N VAL A 83 0.68 19.58 -0.75
CA VAL A 83 1.26 20.75 -1.43
C VAL A 83 1.67 20.49 -2.88
N CYS A 84 1.78 19.23 -3.31
CA CYS A 84 2.17 18.89 -4.66
C CYS A 84 0.95 18.63 -5.57
N PRO A 85 0.87 19.27 -6.76
CA PRO A 85 -0.13 18.90 -7.75
C PRO A 85 0.12 17.46 -8.23
N GLN A 86 -0.94 16.64 -8.26
CA GLN A 86 -0.87 15.24 -8.68
C GLN A 86 -1.16 15.09 -10.18
N TRP A 87 -0.39 14.24 -10.86
CA TRP A 87 -0.63 13.89 -12.27
C TRP A 87 -1.66 12.78 -12.37
N LEU A 88 -2.81 13.09 -12.94
CA LEU A 88 -3.88 12.11 -13.13
C LEU A 88 -3.98 11.68 -14.59
N PRO A 89 -4.14 10.37 -14.87
CA PRO A 89 -4.51 9.91 -16.19
C PRO A 89 -5.81 10.58 -16.65
N VAL A 90 -5.86 11.04 -17.90
CA VAL A 90 -7.07 11.62 -18.50
C VAL A 90 -8.25 10.66 -18.43
N SER A 91 -7.99 9.35 -18.44
CA SER A 91 -9.00 8.30 -18.28
C SER A 91 -9.72 8.29 -16.91
N TRP A 92 -9.27 9.08 -15.92
CA TRP A 92 -9.95 9.24 -14.62
C TRP A 92 -10.88 10.46 -14.57
N VAL A 93 -10.89 11.27 -15.63
CA VAL A 93 -11.67 12.51 -15.74
C VAL A 93 -13.04 12.27 -16.40
N TYR A 94 -13.31 11.05 -16.93
CA TYR A 94 -14.50 10.71 -17.70
C TYR A 94 -15.19 9.43 -17.21
#